data_AF-A0A1G4JVN9-F1
#
_entry.id   AF-A0A1G4JVN9-F1
#
_cell.length_a   1.000
_cell.length_b   1.000
_cell.length_c   1.000
_cell.angle_alpha   90.00
_cell.angle_beta   90.00
_cell.angle_gamma   90.00
#
_symmetry.space_group_name_H-M   'P 1'
#
loop_
_entity.id
_entity.type
_entity.pdbx_description
1 polymer ?
#
loop_
_entity_poly.entity_id
_entity_poly.type
_entity_poly.pdbx_seq_one_letter_code
_entity_poly.pdbx_strand_id
1 'polypeptide(L)'
;MIEPVIYFGKLAIRLPYVLAKSWLSGNFHDLSFAKMLIIVFLMEAANNLDPVTLKWIVNPTLRAVNLVAFWWLGAGPQKGLLRWIYEEPNAPVLLYVHGGGMCIDLIASSLKYIRCLKQEIGHLSVAYVDYSLCERYPTAIDEVWAEYRSLVAKGHRVWLFGDSAGANICLNILQQCVVESQVLPEKCVTISPWLNVTKTESSISRTDAIDFLTWDQLAMFKNVYAPNGNHLDPYLNLETNFNPGLWAQVLESTKILIVCGQDEILYPEISRFGQKLIKIDEDQVKLVSQLRGVHCDTLIFNGQASDEILNFLKSDVK
;
A
#
# COMPACT_ATOMS: atom_id res chain seq x y z
N MET A 1 -15.09 -24.59 -8.99
CA MET A 1 -13.67 -25.01 -8.83
C MET A 1 -12.96 -25.20 -10.17
N ILE A 2 -13.50 -24.68 -11.28
CA ILE A 2 -12.80 -24.69 -12.59
C ILE A 2 -11.94 -23.41 -12.73
N GLU A 3 -12.28 -22.38 -11.97
CA GLU A 3 -11.69 -21.03 -12.00
C GLU A 3 -10.16 -21.05 -11.81
N PRO A 4 -9.58 -21.80 -10.84
CA PRO A 4 -8.14 -21.94 -10.73
C PRO A 4 -7.45 -22.56 -11.95
N VAL A 5 -8.08 -23.59 -12.52
CA VAL A 5 -7.53 -24.30 -13.69
C VAL A 5 -7.53 -23.35 -14.90
N ILE A 6 -8.59 -22.56 -15.05
CA ILE A 6 -8.67 -21.51 -16.07
C ILE A 6 -7.59 -20.45 -15.86
N TYR A 7 -7.40 -19.98 -14.62
CA TYR A 7 -6.40 -18.97 -14.28
C TYR A 7 -4.99 -19.41 -14.67
N PHE A 8 -4.53 -20.55 -14.14
CA PHE A 8 -3.18 -21.05 -14.43
C PHE A 8 -3.01 -21.44 -15.90
N GLY A 9 -4.05 -21.96 -16.55
CA GLY A 9 -4.04 -22.26 -17.98
C GLY A 9 -3.84 -21.01 -18.84
N LYS A 10 -4.59 -19.93 -18.56
CA LYS A 10 -4.43 -18.64 -19.25
C LYS A 10 -3.04 -18.06 -19.04
N LEU A 11 -2.55 -18.06 -17.81
CA LEU A 11 -1.22 -17.53 -17.45
C LEU A 11 -0.10 -18.27 -18.20
N ALA A 12 -0.14 -19.61 -18.23
CA ALA A 12 0.87 -20.43 -18.89
C ALA A 12 0.92 -20.20 -20.41
N ILE A 13 -0.23 -19.97 -21.05
CA ILE A 13 -0.32 -19.75 -22.50
C ILE A 13 0.07 -18.32 -22.88
N ARG A 14 -0.41 -17.32 -22.13
CA ARG A 14 -0.27 -15.90 -22.50
C ARG A 14 1.09 -15.32 -22.11
N LEU A 15 1.64 -15.72 -20.96
CA LEU A 15 2.87 -15.11 -20.44
C LEU A 15 4.05 -15.16 -21.44
N PRO A 16 4.35 -16.29 -22.12
CA PRO A 16 5.43 -16.31 -23.12
C PRO A 16 5.19 -15.35 -24.28
N TYR A 17 3.94 -15.25 -24.76
CA TYR A 17 3.56 -14.34 -25.84
C TYR A 17 3.69 -12.88 -25.44
N VAL A 18 3.19 -12.51 -24.26
CA VAL A 18 3.24 -11.12 -23.78
C VAL A 18 4.67 -10.70 -23.49
N LEU A 19 5.51 -11.57 -22.93
CA LEU A 19 6.94 -11.32 -22.75
C LEU A 19 7.64 -11.03 -24.09
N ALA A 20 7.42 -11.87 -25.10
CA ALA A 20 7.99 -11.67 -26.43
C ALA A 20 7.50 -10.36 -27.08
N LYS A 21 6.19 -10.08 -26.97
CA LYS A 21 5.58 -8.85 -27.50
C LYS A 21 6.14 -7.60 -26.82
N SER A 22 6.24 -7.60 -25.49
CA SER A 22 6.78 -6.46 -24.71
C SER A 22 8.24 -6.19 -25.07
N TRP A 23 9.06 -7.24 -25.23
CA TRP A 23 10.44 -7.11 -25.69
C TRP A 23 10.54 -6.49 -27.08
N LEU A 24 9.69 -6.91 -28.02
CA LEU A 24 9.69 -6.42 -29.41
C LEU A 24 9.09 -5.01 -29.56
N SER A 25 8.14 -4.63 -28.69
CA SER A 25 7.45 -3.32 -28.77
C SER A 25 8.36 -2.15 -28.43
N GLY A 26 9.44 -2.39 -27.69
CA GLY A 26 10.35 -1.36 -27.21
C GLY A 26 9.81 -0.43 -26.12
N ASN A 27 8.56 -0.63 -25.68
CA ASN A 27 7.93 0.18 -24.63
C ASN A 27 8.70 0.17 -23.30
N PHE A 28 9.53 -0.85 -23.06
CA PHE A 28 10.29 -1.06 -21.82
C PHE A 28 11.80 -0.81 -21.98
N HIS A 29 12.28 -0.19 -23.07
CA HIS A 29 13.72 -0.06 -23.35
C HIS A 29 14.52 0.68 -22.27
N ASP A 30 13.88 1.57 -21.51
CA ASP A 30 14.53 2.32 -20.42
C ASP A 30 14.60 1.54 -19.10
N LEU A 31 14.00 0.34 -19.02
CA LEU A 31 14.00 -0.50 -17.83
C LEU A 31 15.02 -1.63 -17.96
N SER A 32 15.54 -2.08 -16.82
CA SER A 32 16.36 -3.29 -16.79
C SER A 32 15.53 -4.51 -17.20
N PHE A 33 16.17 -5.50 -17.83
CA PHE A 33 15.48 -6.72 -18.27
C PHE A 33 14.77 -7.44 -17.12
N ALA A 34 15.42 -7.54 -15.95
CA ALA A 34 14.80 -8.16 -14.77
C ALA A 34 13.55 -7.42 -14.31
N LYS A 35 13.56 -6.07 -14.32
CA LYS A 35 12.40 -5.25 -13.96
C LYS A 35 11.27 -5.43 -14.97
N MET A 36 11.58 -5.43 -16.27
CA MET A 36 10.60 -5.74 -17.33
C MET A 36 9.94 -7.11 -17.11
N LEU A 37 10.73 -8.17 -16.87
CA LEU A 37 10.19 -9.52 -16.65
C LEU A 37 9.21 -9.56 -15.47
N ILE A 38 9.56 -8.92 -14.35
CA ILE A 38 8.71 -8.87 -13.16
C ILE A 38 7.43 -8.09 -13.46
N ILE A 39 7.51 -6.92 -14.09
CA ILE A 39 6.33 -6.11 -14.43
C ILE A 39 5.39 -6.90 -15.33
N VAL A 40 5.90 -7.51 -16.41
CA VAL A 40 5.06 -8.27 -17.34
C VAL A 40 4.45 -9.50 -16.68
N PHE A 41 5.21 -10.20 -15.83
CA PHE A 41 4.68 -11.33 -15.07
C PHE A 41 3.55 -10.89 -14.12
N LEU A 42 3.78 -9.85 -13.33
CA LEU A 42 2.78 -9.33 -12.39
C LEU A 42 1.55 -8.85 -13.13
N MET A 43 1.70 -8.15 -14.26
CA MET A 43 0.60 -7.67 -15.09
C MET A 43 -0.22 -8.81 -15.72
N GLU A 44 0.43 -9.92 -16.13
CA GLU A 44 -0.31 -11.05 -16.68
C GLU A 44 -1.00 -11.88 -15.58
N ALA A 45 -0.35 -12.08 -14.43
CA ALA A 45 -0.97 -12.70 -13.27
C ALA A 45 -2.19 -11.88 -12.80
N ALA A 46 -2.00 -10.56 -12.70
CA ALA A 46 -3.02 -9.56 -12.42
C ALA A 46 -4.28 -9.68 -13.28
N ASN A 47 -4.10 -9.64 -14.62
CA ASN A 47 -5.21 -9.56 -15.57
C ASN A 47 -6.08 -10.81 -15.64
N ASN A 48 -5.62 -11.93 -15.10
CA ASN A 48 -6.37 -13.19 -15.15
C ASN A 48 -6.90 -13.62 -13.77
N LEU A 49 -6.50 -12.95 -12.69
CA LEU A 49 -6.81 -13.37 -11.32
C LEU A 49 -8.29 -13.13 -10.99
N ASP A 50 -9.00 -14.21 -10.62
CA ASP A 50 -10.40 -14.15 -10.18
C ASP A 50 -10.55 -14.25 -8.65
N PRO A 51 -11.67 -13.76 -8.07
CA PRO A 51 -11.89 -13.76 -6.62
C PRO A 51 -11.88 -15.16 -5.97
N VAL A 52 -12.33 -16.21 -6.68
CA VAL A 52 -12.37 -17.58 -6.13
C VAL A 52 -10.95 -18.13 -6.01
N THR A 53 -10.15 -18.00 -7.06
CA THR A 53 -8.74 -18.38 -7.06
C THR A 53 -7.94 -17.57 -6.04
N LEU A 54 -8.23 -16.26 -5.93
CA LEU A 54 -7.60 -15.40 -4.95
C LEU A 54 -7.84 -15.88 -3.52
N LYS A 55 -9.12 -16.08 -3.15
CA LYS A 55 -9.52 -16.44 -1.79
C LYS A 55 -9.04 -17.83 -1.37
N TRP A 56 -9.14 -18.82 -2.27
CA TRP A 56 -8.95 -20.23 -1.91
C TRP A 56 -7.58 -20.81 -2.26
N ILE A 57 -6.78 -20.13 -3.07
CA ILE A 57 -5.47 -20.65 -3.50
C ILE A 57 -4.37 -19.64 -3.24
N VAL A 58 -4.49 -18.43 -3.81
CA VAL A 58 -3.41 -17.43 -3.73
C VAL A 58 -3.18 -17.00 -2.29
N ASN A 59 -4.21 -16.54 -1.58
CA ASN A 59 -4.06 -16.09 -0.20
C ASN A 59 -3.60 -17.18 0.77
N PRO A 60 -4.16 -18.41 0.77
CA PRO A 60 -3.63 -19.50 1.59
C PRO A 60 -2.16 -19.84 1.30
N THR A 61 -1.76 -19.79 0.03
CA THR A 61 -0.37 -20.02 -0.38
C THR A 61 0.54 -18.90 0.11
N LEU A 62 0.16 -17.64 -0.10
CA LEU A 62 0.88 -16.47 0.38
C LEU A 62 1.00 -16.49 1.91
N ARG A 63 -0.07 -16.84 2.62
CA ARG A 63 -0.07 -17.02 4.08
C ARG A 63 0.99 -18.03 4.53
N ALA A 64 1.08 -19.18 3.86
CA ALA A 64 2.10 -20.19 4.17
C ALA A 64 3.52 -19.65 3.91
N VAL A 65 3.73 -18.93 2.80
CA VAL A 65 5.01 -18.28 2.50
C VAL A 65 5.35 -17.22 3.56
N ASN A 66 4.37 -16.41 3.98
CA ASN A 66 4.52 -15.39 5.00
C ASN A 66 4.96 -15.99 6.33
N LEU A 67 4.33 -17.09 6.77
CA LEU A 67 4.71 -17.80 8.00
C LEU A 67 6.18 -18.26 7.95
N VAL A 68 6.63 -18.80 6.82
CA VAL A 68 8.03 -19.22 6.63
C VAL A 68 8.97 -18.00 6.64
N ALA A 69 8.59 -16.92 5.96
CA ALA A 69 9.37 -15.69 5.93
C ALA A 69 9.52 -15.06 7.32
N PHE A 70 8.45 -15.00 8.11
CA PHE A 70 8.48 -14.49 9.47
C PHE A 70 9.30 -15.36 10.42
N TRP A 71 9.18 -16.69 10.29
CA TRP A 71 10.03 -17.60 11.04
C TRP A 71 11.52 -17.37 10.73
N TRP A 72 11.87 -17.21 9.45
CA TRP A 72 13.24 -16.88 9.04
C TRP A 72 13.73 -15.55 9.65
N LEU A 73 12.84 -14.55 9.74
CA LEU A 73 13.17 -13.25 10.33
C LEU A 73 13.30 -13.27 11.85
N GLY A 74 13.06 -14.41 12.50
CA GLY A 74 13.07 -14.53 13.96
C GLY A 74 11.90 -13.81 14.62
N ALA A 75 10.84 -13.50 13.87
CA ALA A 75 9.64 -12.89 14.44
C ALA A 75 8.97 -13.89 15.40
N GLY A 76 8.62 -13.42 16.60
CA GLY A 76 8.03 -14.24 17.65
C GLY A 76 6.66 -14.85 17.27
N PRO A 77 6.11 -15.74 18.11
CA PRO A 77 4.80 -16.32 17.88
C PRO A 77 3.74 -15.22 17.76
N GLN A 78 3.13 -15.18 16.59
CA GLN A 78 2.16 -14.17 16.21
C GLN A 78 0.81 -14.47 16.89
N LYS A 79 0.33 -13.60 17.79
CA LYS A 79 -1.03 -13.65 18.38
C LYS A 79 -1.77 -12.32 18.16
N GLY A 80 -3.08 -12.37 17.92
CA GLY A 80 -3.88 -11.16 17.61
C GLY A 80 -3.70 -10.68 16.17
N LEU A 81 -4.32 -9.55 15.80
CA LEU A 81 -4.14 -8.96 14.48
C LEU A 81 -2.84 -8.14 14.42
N LEU A 82 -2.44 -7.51 15.52
CA LEU A 82 -1.13 -6.87 15.62
C LEU A 82 0.00 -7.91 15.72
N ARG A 83 0.96 -7.81 14.80
CA ARG A 83 2.07 -8.74 14.64
C ARG A 83 3.40 -8.02 14.78
N TRP A 84 4.16 -8.34 15.82
CA TRP A 84 5.49 -7.76 16.02
C TRP A 84 6.53 -8.45 15.12
N ILE A 85 7.36 -7.63 14.46
CA ILE A 85 8.54 -8.08 13.73
C ILE A 85 9.78 -7.77 14.58
N TYR A 86 9.87 -6.52 15.06
CA TYR A 86 10.92 -6.05 15.96
C TYR A 86 10.27 -5.27 17.10
N GLU A 87 10.63 -5.58 18.34
CA GLU A 87 10.12 -4.87 19.53
C GLU A 87 11.30 -4.35 20.33
N GLU A 88 11.48 -3.04 20.33
CA GLU A 88 12.56 -2.32 20.99
C GLU A 88 11.96 -1.47 22.14
N PRO A 89 12.44 -1.62 23.38
CA PRO A 89 11.92 -0.87 24.52
C PRO A 89 12.01 0.65 24.31
N ASN A 90 10.93 1.38 24.58
CA ASN A 90 10.86 2.84 24.45
C ASN A 90 11.15 3.41 23.05
N ALA A 91 11.12 2.57 22.00
CA ALA A 91 11.22 3.03 20.62
C ALA A 91 9.85 3.43 20.06
N PRO A 92 9.79 4.35 19.08
CA PRO A 92 8.58 4.54 18.28
C PRO A 92 8.21 3.23 17.57
N VAL A 93 6.93 3.03 17.30
CA VAL A 93 6.38 1.86 16.60
C VAL A 93 6.03 2.27 15.18
N LEU A 94 6.77 1.77 14.20
CA LEU A 94 6.36 1.79 12.81
C LEU A 94 5.30 0.71 12.60
N LEU A 95 4.04 1.15 12.51
CA LEU A 95 2.88 0.32 12.21
C LEU A 95 2.72 0.22 10.70
N TYR A 96 3.14 -0.93 10.15
CA TYR A 96 3.03 -1.21 8.74
C TYR A 96 1.65 -1.77 8.37
N VAL A 97 1.02 -1.20 7.35
CA VAL A 97 -0.24 -1.69 6.78
C VAL A 97 0.01 -2.01 5.32
N HIS A 98 -0.01 -3.30 4.98
CA HIS A 98 0.39 -3.77 3.66
C HIS A 98 -0.67 -3.45 2.58
N GLY A 99 -0.23 -3.31 1.33
CA GLY A 99 -1.09 -3.19 0.16
C GLY A 99 -1.68 -4.52 -0.33
N GLY A 100 -2.19 -4.54 -1.57
CA GLY A 100 -2.85 -5.72 -2.15
C GLY A 100 -4.37 -5.59 -2.27
N GLY A 101 -4.88 -4.36 -2.42
CA GLY A 101 -6.31 -4.12 -2.69
C GLY A 101 -7.26 -4.56 -1.58
N MET A 102 -6.77 -4.69 -0.33
CA MET A 102 -7.47 -5.32 0.80
C MET A 102 -7.91 -6.77 0.53
N CYS A 103 -7.36 -7.40 -0.51
CA CYS A 103 -7.76 -8.71 -0.98
C CYS A 103 -6.58 -9.69 -1.11
N ILE A 104 -5.33 -9.20 -1.14
CA ILE A 104 -4.13 -10.02 -1.32
C ILE A 104 -3.15 -9.80 -0.18
N ASP A 105 -2.61 -10.89 0.37
CA ASP A 105 -1.61 -10.85 1.44
C ASP A 105 -0.19 -10.61 0.91
N LEU A 106 0.15 -9.34 0.65
CA LEU A 106 1.44 -8.92 0.07
C LEU A 106 2.49 -8.46 1.10
N ILE A 107 2.34 -8.83 2.38
CA ILE A 107 3.29 -8.45 3.42
C ILE A 107 4.73 -8.91 3.09
N ALA A 108 4.92 -10.14 2.59
CA ALA A 108 6.25 -10.68 2.29
C ALA A 108 7.06 -9.84 1.32
N SER A 109 6.44 -9.19 0.32
CA SER A 109 7.17 -8.35 -0.63
C SER A 109 7.82 -7.14 0.02
N SER A 110 7.29 -6.69 1.16
CA SER A 110 7.77 -5.48 1.85
C SER A 110 8.71 -5.79 3.01
N LEU A 111 8.78 -7.04 3.48
CA LEU A 111 9.58 -7.42 4.66
C LEU A 111 11.07 -7.10 4.51
N LYS A 112 11.64 -7.31 3.32
CA LYS A 112 13.05 -6.98 3.05
C LYS A 112 13.30 -5.49 3.22
N TYR A 113 12.43 -4.65 2.66
CA TYR A 113 12.54 -3.21 2.73
C TYR A 113 12.37 -2.70 4.17
N ILE A 114 11.36 -3.20 4.88
CA ILE A 114 11.11 -2.88 6.30
C ILE A 114 12.29 -3.26 7.18
N ARG A 115 12.92 -4.41 6.94
CA ARG A 115 14.14 -4.82 7.64
C ARG A 115 15.30 -3.85 7.39
N CYS A 116 15.51 -3.43 6.15
CA CYS A 116 16.53 -2.44 5.83
C CYS A 116 16.24 -1.11 6.56
N LEU A 117 14.99 -0.63 6.56
CA LEU A 117 14.61 0.57 7.32
C LEU A 117 14.90 0.44 8.82
N LYS A 118 14.53 -0.69 9.44
CA LYS A 118 14.84 -0.97 10.86
C LYS A 118 16.35 -0.91 11.13
N GLN A 119 17.15 -1.52 10.26
CA GLN A 119 18.61 -1.52 10.42
C GLN A 119 19.20 -0.11 10.32
N GLU A 120 18.72 0.69 9.37
CA GLU A 120 19.21 2.05 9.14
C GLU A 120 18.75 3.05 10.22
N ILE A 121 17.56 2.88 10.78
CA ILE A 121 17.01 3.76 11.83
C ILE A 121 17.52 3.36 13.22
N GLY A 122 17.73 2.07 13.48
CA GLY A 122 18.20 1.57 14.77
C GLY A 122 17.08 1.47 15.80
N HIS A 123 16.87 2.52 16.61
CA HIS A 123 15.92 2.54 17.74
C HIS A 123 14.47 2.67 17.27
N LEU A 124 13.93 1.59 16.69
CA LEU A 124 12.61 1.53 16.07
C LEU A 124 11.96 0.17 16.34
N SER A 125 10.73 0.17 16.85
CA SER A 125 9.90 -1.02 16.84
C SER A 125 9.13 -1.11 15.53
N VAL A 126 8.85 -2.32 15.06
CA VAL A 126 8.13 -2.58 13.82
C VAL A 126 7.06 -3.63 14.08
N ALA A 127 5.82 -3.27 13.79
CA ALA A 127 4.69 -4.18 13.77
C ALA A 127 3.92 -4.03 12.47
N TYR A 128 3.16 -5.05 12.09
CA TYR A 128 2.15 -4.93 11.03
C TYR A 128 0.80 -5.42 11.54
N VAL A 129 -0.28 -5.00 10.89
CA VAL A 129 -1.61 -5.52 11.17
C VAL A 129 -1.97 -6.58 10.13
N ASP A 130 -2.21 -7.80 10.60
CA ASP A 130 -2.69 -8.95 9.83
C ASP A 130 -4.22 -8.84 9.63
N TYR A 131 -4.64 -7.76 8.98
CA TYR A 131 -6.06 -7.43 8.79
C TYR A 131 -6.74 -8.42 7.83
N SER A 132 -8.05 -8.56 7.99
CA SER A 132 -8.88 -9.49 7.24
C SER A 132 -8.93 -9.11 5.75
N LEU A 133 -8.63 -10.10 4.88
CA LEU A 133 -8.62 -9.93 3.43
C LEU A 133 -9.89 -10.46 2.79
N CYS A 134 -10.30 -9.81 1.69
CA CYS A 134 -11.53 -10.14 0.96
C CYS A 134 -12.81 -10.03 1.80
N GLU A 135 -12.73 -9.38 2.96
CA GLU A 135 -13.89 -9.00 3.76
C GLU A 135 -14.45 -7.66 3.26
N ARG A 136 -15.72 -7.40 3.58
CA ARG A 136 -16.40 -6.19 3.09
C ARG A 136 -15.94 -4.96 3.88
N TYR A 137 -15.87 -3.83 3.19
CA TYR A 137 -15.75 -2.52 3.84
C TYR A 137 -16.83 -2.36 4.93
N PRO A 138 -16.49 -1.87 6.14
CA PRO A 138 -15.20 -1.28 6.56
C PRO A 138 -14.26 -2.21 7.35
N THR A 139 -14.42 -3.54 7.34
CA THR A 139 -13.74 -4.46 8.28
C THR A 139 -12.22 -4.23 8.43
N ALA A 140 -11.48 -4.14 7.31
CA ALA A 140 -10.03 -3.95 7.38
C ALA A 140 -9.63 -2.61 8.05
N ILE A 141 -10.39 -1.53 7.81
CA ILE A 141 -10.14 -0.23 8.45
C ILE A 141 -10.41 -0.32 9.95
N ASP A 142 -11.52 -0.93 10.35
CA ASP A 142 -11.91 -1.06 11.76
C ASP A 142 -10.89 -1.89 12.56
N GLU A 143 -10.37 -2.96 11.96
CA GLU A 143 -9.36 -3.82 12.58
C GLU A 143 -8.03 -3.06 12.79
N VAL A 144 -7.54 -2.36 11.76
CA VAL A 144 -6.30 -1.58 11.88
C VAL A 144 -6.49 -0.41 12.85
N TRP A 145 -7.67 0.22 12.86
CA TRP A 145 -8.03 1.26 13.83
C TRP A 145 -8.00 0.77 15.27
N ALA A 146 -8.55 -0.43 15.52
CA ALA A 146 -8.54 -1.04 16.84
C ALA A 146 -7.10 -1.28 17.35
N GLU A 147 -6.21 -1.79 16.48
CA GLU A 147 -4.81 -2.03 16.86
C GLU A 147 -4.01 -0.74 17.02
N TYR A 148 -4.27 0.28 16.19
CA TYR A 148 -3.71 1.61 16.36
C TYR A 148 -4.08 2.20 17.73
N ARG A 149 -5.37 2.22 18.08
CA ARG A 149 -5.84 2.71 19.39
C ARG A 149 -5.24 1.93 20.55
N SER A 150 -5.11 0.60 20.40
CA SER A 150 -4.47 -0.28 21.39
C SER A 150 -3.01 0.11 21.64
N LEU A 151 -2.25 0.41 20.59
CA LEU A 151 -0.86 0.89 20.71
C LEU A 151 -0.77 2.25 21.41
N VAL A 152 -1.60 3.21 20.99
CA VAL A 152 -1.64 4.55 21.59
C VAL A 152 -2.03 4.49 23.07
N ALA A 153 -3.04 3.69 23.43
CA ALA A 153 -3.48 3.53 24.81
C ALA A 153 -2.40 2.92 25.73
N LYS A 154 -1.48 2.13 25.17
CA LYS A 154 -0.30 1.59 25.88
C LYS A 154 0.86 2.59 25.97
N GLY A 155 0.71 3.80 25.44
CA GLY A 155 1.71 4.85 25.45
C GLY A 155 2.76 4.74 24.34
N HIS A 156 2.53 3.91 23.31
CA HIS A 156 3.44 3.86 22.17
C HIS A 156 3.31 5.13 21.31
N ARG A 157 4.45 5.66 20.89
CA ARG A 157 4.52 6.66 19.81
C ARG A 157 4.44 5.92 18.49
N VAL A 158 3.39 6.17 17.70
CA VAL A 158 3.13 5.39 16.48
C VAL A 158 3.49 6.22 15.23
N TRP A 159 4.18 5.59 14.30
CA TRP A 159 4.39 6.06 12.93
C TRP A 159 3.63 5.13 11.99
N LEU A 160 2.79 5.70 11.12
CA LEU A 160 2.08 4.93 10.12
C LEU A 160 2.94 4.75 8.88
N PHE A 161 2.96 3.54 8.33
CA PHE A 161 3.60 3.24 7.06
C PHE A 161 2.67 2.33 6.27
N GLY A 162 2.27 2.72 5.06
CA GLY A 162 1.45 1.84 4.23
C GLY A 162 1.71 2.02 2.75
N ASP A 163 1.34 1.01 1.98
CA ASP A 163 1.41 1.03 0.53
C ASP A 163 0.07 0.68 -0.12
N SER A 164 -0.22 1.29 -1.27
CA SER A 164 -1.44 1.01 -2.05
C SER A 164 -2.72 1.09 -1.21
N ALA A 165 -3.44 -0.03 -1.07
CA ALA A 165 -4.58 -0.19 -0.19
C ALA A 165 -4.24 0.05 1.29
N GLY A 166 -3.09 -0.41 1.77
CA GLY A 166 -2.66 -0.17 3.15
C GLY A 166 -2.38 1.31 3.43
N ALA A 167 -1.88 2.04 2.43
CA ALA A 167 -1.73 3.50 2.54
C ALA A 167 -3.09 4.22 2.62
N ASN A 168 -4.11 3.73 1.91
CA ASN A 168 -5.49 4.22 2.07
C ASN A 168 -5.99 4.02 3.51
N ILE A 169 -5.75 2.84 4.09
CA ILE A 169 -6.12 2.55 5.49
C ILE A 169 -5.36 3.47 6.45
N CYS A 170 -4.04 3.68 6.25
CA CYS A 170 -3.26 4.63 7.06
C CYS A 170 -3.84 6.05 7.03
N LEU A 171 -4.24 6.55 5.85
CA LEU A 171 -4.86 7.86 5.73
C LEU A 171 -6.25 7.91 6.39
N ASN A 172 -6.99 6.80 6.37
CA ASN A 172 -8.25 6.67 7.09
C ASN A 172 -8.09 6.72 8.61
N ILE A 173 -7.03 6.12 9.15
CA ILE A 173 -6.70 6.22 10.59
C ILE A 173 -6.49 7.68 10.99
N LEU A 174 -5.82 8.49 10.15
CA LEU A 174 -5.66 9.93 10.42
C LEU A 174 -7.00 10.65 10.51
N GLN A 175 -7.94 10.34 9.60
CA GLN A 175 -9.30 10.89 9.67
C GLN A 175 -10.02 10.45 10.95
N GLN A 176 -9.90 9.17 11.34
CA GLN A 176 -10.50 8.65 12.57
C GLN A 176 -9.89 9.27 13.83
N CYS A 177 -8.59 9.54 13.86
CA CYS A 177 -7.97 10.27 14.97
C CYS A 177 -8.62 11.62 15.21
N VAL A 178 -8.87 12.39 14.14
CA VAL A 178 -9.56 13.69 14.26
C VAL A 178 -11.00 13.51 14.75
N VAL A 179 -11.76 12.59 14.13
CA VAL A 179 -13.18 12.37 14.46
C VAL A 179 -13.37 11.86 15.90
N GLU A 180 -12.54 10.94 16.36
CA GLU A 180 -12.59 10.35 17.70
C GLU A 180 -11.70 11.07 18.73
N SER A 181 -11.11 12.21 18.35
CA SER A 181 -10.19 12.99 19.20
C SER A 181 -9.08 12.14 19.85
N GLN A 182 -8.53 11.20 19.08
CA GLN A 182 -7.39 10.36 19.50
C GLN A 182 -6.07 11.06 19.22
N VAL A 183 -5.01 10.63 19.92
CA VAL A 183 -3.64 11.06 19.62
C VAL A 183 -3.34 10.72 18.16
N LEU A 184 -2.84 11.70 17.41
CA LEU A 184 -2.41 11.53 16.02
C LEU A 184 -1.01 10.90 15.97
N PRO A 185 -0.70 10.08 14.95
CA PRO A 185 0.66 9.60 14.76
C PRO A 185 1.56 10.75 14.34
N GLU A 186 2.80 10.77 14.82
CA GLU A 186 3.74 11.85 14.49
C GLU A 186 4.10 11.88 12.99
N LYS A 187 4.06 10.71 12.34
CA LYS A 187 4.49 10.50 10.97
C LYS A 187 3.58 9.53 10.25
N CYS A 188 3.29 9.83 8.99
CA CYS A 188 2.61 8.93 8.07
C CYS A 188 3.38 8.86 6.74
N VAL A 189 3.85 7.67 6.38
CA VAL A 189 4.45 7.40 5.06
C VAL A 189 3.45 6.60 4.24
N THR A 190 3.14 7.11 3.05
CA THR A 190 2.27 6.44 2.07
C THR A 190 3.03 6.19 0.79
N ILE A 191 2.97 4.96 0.29
CA ILE A 191 3.56 4.58 -1.00
C ILE A 191 2.42 4.22 -1.95
N SER A 192 2.33 4.91 -3.08
CA SER A 192 1.37 4.66 -4.14
C SER A 192 -0.08 4.53 -3.64
N PRO A 193 -0.60 5.46 -2.79
CA PRO A 193 -1.89 5.25 -2.13
C PRO A 193 -3.05 5.14 -3.12
N TRP A 194 -3.92 4.15 -2.89
CA TRP A 194 -5.17 3.99 -3.66
C TRP A 194 -6.28 4.82 -3.02
N LEU A 195 -6.52 6.01 -3.55
CA LEU A 195 -7.27 7.05 -2.84
C LEU A 195 -8.77 7.07 -3.15
N ASN A 196 -9.18 6.55 -4.31
CA ASN A 196 -10.59 6.49 -4.70
C ASN A 196 -11.02 5.05 -5.02
N VAL A 197 -11.42 4.29 -4.00
CA VAL A 197 -11.77 2.87 -4.13
C VAL A 197 -12.94 2.64 -5.08
N THR A 198 -13.91 3.55 -5.12
CA THR A 198 -15.12 3.39 -5.95
C THR A 198 -14.94 3.88 -7.39
N LYS A 199 -13.87 4.63 -7.69
CA LYS A 199 -13.59 5.12 -9.03
C LYS A 199 -12.74 4.10 -9.77
N THR A 200 -13.33 3.45 -10.76
CA THR A 200 -12.62 2.53 -11.66
C THR A 200 -12.30 3.16 -13.01
N GLU A 201 -12.77 4.38 -13.26
CA GLU A 201 -12.58 5.08 -14.52
C GLU A 201 -11.95 6.44 -14.25
N SER A 202 -10.69 6.61 -14.65
CA SER A 202 -10.24 7.92 -15.09
C SER A 202 -10.15 7.89 -16.60
N SER A 203 -10.81 8.85 -17.25
CA SER A 203 -10.69 9.15 -18.69
C SER A 203 -9.27 9.53 -19.12
N ILE A 204 -8.31 9.45 -18.19
CA ILE A 204 -6.87 9.61 -18.38
C ILE A 204 -6.27 8.22 -18.16
N SER A 205 -6.68 7.27 -19.00
CA SER A 205 -5.72 6.23 -19.38
C SER A 205 -4.57 7.00 -20.04
N ARG A 206 -3.44 7.13 -19.35
CA ARG A 206 -2.18 7.17 -20.08
C ARG A 206 -2.16 5.82 -20.79
N THR A 207 -2.51 5.80 -22.07
CA THR A 207 -2.42 4.61 -22.93
C THR A 207 -1.01 4.03 -22.94
N ASP A 208 -0.03 4.81 -22.47
CA ASP A 208 1.39 4.47 -22.40
C ASP A 208 1.90 4.23 -20.97
N ALA A 209 1.04 4.18 -19.94
CA ALA A 209 1.48 3.85 -18.58
C ALA A 209 2.00 2.41 -18.53
N ILE A 210 3.26 2.24 -18.13
CA ILE A 210 3.92 0.94 -17.99
C ILE A 210 3.73 0.47 -16.55
N ASP A 211 2.48 0.29 -16.13
CA ASP A 211 2.15 -0.15 -14.78
C ASP A 211 1.75 -1.62 -14.77
N PHE A 212 2.13 -2.36 -13.73
CA PHE A 212 1.61 -3.72 -13.54
C PHE A 212 0.25 -3.74 -12.86
N LEU A 213 -0.10 -2.67 -12.14
CA LEU A 213 -1.45 -2.47 -11.63
C LEU A 213 -2.38 -2.04 -12.76
N THR A 214 -3.50 -2.74 -12.92
CA THR A 214 -4.46 -2.45 -14.01
C THR A 214 -5.82 -2.01 -13.50
N TRP A 215 -6.58 -1.30 -14.34
CA TRP A 215 -7.96 -0.90 -14.02
C TRP A 215 -8.88 -2.10 -13.76
N ASP A 216 -8.68 -3.20 -14.48
CA ASP A 216 -9.43 -4.44 -14.27
C ASP A 216 -9.18 -5.02 -12.87
N GLN A 217 -7.95 -4.94 -12.37
CA GLN A 217 -7.63 -5.36 -11.00
C GLN A 217 -8.27 -4.45 -9.96
N LEU A 218 -8.18 -3.14 -10.13
CA LEU A 218 -8.82 -2.19 -9.22
C LEU A 218 -10.33 -2.41 -9.19
N ALA A 219 -10.95 -2.69 -10.34
CA ALA A 219 -12.36 -3.05 -10.42
C ALA A 219 -12.67 -4.37 -9.70
N MET A 220 -11.82 -5.40 -9.84
CA MET A 220 -11.96 -6.66 -9.12
C MET A 220 -11.87 -6.45 -7.61
N PHE A 221 -10.84 -5.75 -7.12
CA PHE A 221 -10.69 -5.42 -5.70
C PHE A 221 -11.87 -4.61 -5.17
N LYS A 222 -12.29 -3.58 -5.89
CA LYS A 222 -13.49 -2.79 -5.56
C LYS A 222 -14.73 -3.68 -5.44
N ASN A 223 -14.92 -4.63 -6.36
CA ASN A 223 -16.10 -5.49 -6.36
C ASN A 223 -16.10 -6.52 -5.22
N VAL A 224 -14.93 -6.95 -4.75
CA VAL A 224 -14.81 -7.82 -3.57
C VAL A 224 -15.00 -7.01 -2.28
N TYR A 225 -14.24 -5.93 -2.13
CA TYR A 225 -14.16 -5.15 -0.90
C TYR A 225 -15.38 -4.24 -0.68
N ALA A 226 -15.78 -3.49 -1.71
CA ALA A 226 -16.84 -2.49 -1.63
C ALA A 226 -17.79 -2.55 -2.85
N PRO A 227 -18.49 -3.68 -3.08
CA PRO A 227 -19.35 -3.87 -4.26
C PRO A 227 -20.40 -2.76 -4.41
N ASN A 228 -20.98 -2.34 -3.28
CA ASN A 228 -21.98 -1.27 -3.19
C ASN A 228 -21.40 0.01 -2.56
N GLY A 229 -20.08 0.23 -2.68
CA GLY A 229 -19.40 1.38 -2.09
C GLY A 229 -20.00 2.70 -2.59
N ASN A 230 -20.33 3.59 -1.65
CA ASN A 230 -20.84 4.92 -1.97
C ASN A 230 -19.67 5.82 -2.41
N HIS A 231 -19.80 6.46 -3.57
CA HIS A 231 -18.78 7.37 -4.08
C HIS A 231 -18.54 8.59 -3.16
N LEU A 232 -19.57 9.01 -2.41
CA LEU A 232 -19.50 10.13 -1.46
C LEU A 232 -18.98 9.73 -0.08
N ASP A 233 -18.64 8.46 0.14
CA ASP A 233 -18.07 8.01 1.40
C ASP A 233 -16.61 8.52 1.53
N PRO A 234 -16.30 9.35 2.54
CA PRO A 234 -14.97 9.92 2.72
C PRO A 234 -13.91 8.90 3.15
N TYR A 235 -14.31 7.73 3.63
CA TYR A 235 -13.36 6.67 4.00
C TYR A 235 -13.04 5.71 2.84
N LEU A 236 -13.91 5.66 1.81
CA LEU A 236 -13.64 4.92 0.56
C LEU A 236 -12.93 5.78 -0.49
N ASN A 237 -13.25 7.09 -0.56
CA ASN A 237 -12.74 7.97 -1.62
C ASN A 237 -12.15 9.25 -1.05
N LEU A 238 -10.98 9.12 -0.43
CA LEU A 238 -10.24 10.18 0.27
C LEU A 238 -9.97 11.40 -0.61
N GLU A 239 -9.55 11.19 -1.86
CA GLU A 239 -9.21 12.31 -2.75
C GLU A 239 -10.46 13.03 -3.26
N THR A 240 -11.52 12.29 -3.56
CA THR A 240 -12.78 12.87 -4.04
C THR A 240 -13.49 13.65 -2.93
N ASN A 241 -13.59 13.06 -1.74
CA ASN A 241 -14.30 13.61 -0.59
C ASN A 241 -13.35 14.34 0.37
N PHE A 242 -12.37 15.05 -0.18
CA PHE A 242 -11.34 15.74 0.58
C PHE A 242 -11.92 16.86 1.46
N ASN A 243 -11.70 16.80 2.77
CA ASN A 243 -12.13 17.81 3.73
C ASN A 243 -10.93 18.65 4.23
N PRO A 244 -10.75 19.90 3.77
CA PRO A 244 -9.59 20.70 4.14
C PRO A 244 -9.50 21.01 5.64
N GLY A 245 -10.63 21.18 6.33
CA GLY A 245 -10.64 21.47 7.77
C GLY A 245 -10.24 20.28 8.63
N LEU A 246 -10.59 19.06 8.19
CA LEU A 246 -10.11 17.83 8.83
C LEU A 246 -8.62 17.64 8.59
N TRP A 247 -8.16 17.81 7.35
CA TRP A 247 -6.74 17.64 7.02
C TRP A 247 -5.85 18.70 7.65
N ALA A 248 -6.35 19.93 7.87
CA ALA A 248 -5.64 20.93 8.68
C ALA A 248 -5.37 20.42 10.11
N GLN A 249 -6.38 19.84 10.77
CA GLN A 249 -6.21 19.25 12.11
C GLN A 249 -5.24 18.07 12.12
N VAL A 250 -5.22 17.25 11.06
CA VAL A 250 -4.21 16.19 10.92
C VAL A 250 -2.79 16.79 10.88
N LEU A 251 -2.59 17.82 10.05
CA LEU A 251 -1.28 18.41 9.80
C LEU A 251 -0.75 19.25 10.97
N GLU A 252 -1.60 19.61 11.95
CA GLU A 252 -1.16 20.23 13.21
C GLU A 252 -0.17 19.34 14.00
N SER A 253 -0.22 18.02 13.84
CA SER A 253 0.59 17.08 14.63
C SER A 253 1.18 15.91 13.84
N THR A 254 0.79 15.71 12.57
CA THR A 254 1.28 14.62 11.72
C THR A 254 2.02 15.16 10.51
N LYS A 255 3.29 14.76 10.37
CA LYS A 255 4.02 14.89 9.10
C LYS A 255 3.59 13.80 8.12
N ILE A 256 3.39 14.14 6.85
CA ILE A 256 2.99 13.18 5.80
C ILE A 256 4.02 13.16 4.67
N LEU A 257 4.54 11.98 4.37
CA LEU A 257 5.30 11.71 3.16
C LEU A 257 4.46 10.84 2.21
N ILE A 258 4.28 11.34 0.99
CA ILE A 258 3.59 10.63 -0.09
C ILE A 258 4.61 10.31 -1.17
N VAL A 259 4.81 9.02 -1.44
CA VAL A 259 5.71 8.53 -2.47
C VAL A 259 4.88 7.87 -3.56
N CYS A 260 5.17 8.15 -4.82
CA CYS A 260 4.58 7.46 -5.97
C CYS A 260 5.56 7.45 -7.14
N GLY A 261 5.23 6.70 -8.18
CA GLY A 261 5.84 6.66 -9.49
C GLY A 261 4.99 7.43 -10.50
N GLN A 262 5.64 8.01 -11.50
CA GLN A 262 4.98 8.82 -12.52
C GLN A 262 4.27 8.01 -13.60
N ASP A 263 4.60 6.71 -13.71
CA ASP A 263 4.01 5.80 -14.70
C ASP A 263 2.91 4.92 -14.08
N GLU A 264 2.53 5.17 -12.82
CA GLU A 264 1.42 4.49 -12.15
C GLU A 264 0.06 4.95 -12.68
N ILE A 265 -0.91 4.03 -12.76
CA ILE A 265 -2.30 4.42 -13.09
C ILE A 265 -2.95 5.28 -11.99
N LEU A 266 -2.45 5.17 -10.74
CA LEU A 266 -2.92 5.95 -9.60
C LEU A 266 -2.27 7.34 -9.49
N TYR A 267 -1.20 7.60 -10.24
CA TYR A 267 -0.45 8.87 -10.15
C TYR A 267 -1.34 10.13 -10.19
N PRO A 268 -2.35 10.24 -11.08
CA PRO A 268 -3.19 11.43 -11.14
C PRO A 268 -3.96 11.71 -9.84
N GLU A 269 -4.50 10.70 -9.17
CA GLU A 269 -5.21 10.90 -7.89
C GLU A 269 -4.24 11.21 -6.75
N ILE A 270 -3.10 10.54 -6.71
CA ILE A 270 -2.07 10.77 -5.69
C ILE A 270 -1.55 12.20 -5.79
N SER A 271 -1.24 12.64 -7.01
CA SER A 271 -0.78 14.00 -7.28
C SER A 271 -1.81 15.04 -6.85
N ARG A 272 -3.10 14.88 -7.21
CA ARG A 272 -4.16 15.81 -6.77
C ARG A 272 -4.29 15.85 -5.25
N PHE A 273 -4.30 14.71 -4.58
CA PHE A 273 -4.43 14.65 -3.13
C PHE A 273 -3.23 15.26 -2.41
N GLY A 274 -2.01 14.91 -2.82
CA GLY A 274 -0.79 15.50 -2.27
C GLY A 274 -0.73 17.01 -2.46
N GLN A 275 -1.14 17.51 -3.63
CA GLN A 275 -1.23 18.96 -3.87
C GLN A 275 -2.31 19.65 -3.02
N LYS A 276 -3.43 18.98 -2.70
CA LYS A 276 -4.43 19.53 -1.77
C LYS A 276 -3.87 19.62 -0.34
N LEU A 277 -3.09 18.64 0.10
CA LEU A 277 -2.45 18.65 1.41
C LEU A 277 -1.34 19.72 1.51
N ILE A 278 -0.46 19.82 0.50
CA ILE A 278 0.61 20.85 0.44
C ILE A 278 0.03 22.27 0.50
N LYS A 279 -1.14 22.50 -0.11
CA LYS A 279 -1.83 23.80 -0.04
C LYS A 279 -2.33 24.17 1.36
N ILE A 280 -2.53 23.18 2.24
CA ILE A 280 -2.92 23.43 3.63
C ILE A 280 -1.67 23.76 4.44
N ASP A 281 -0.64 22.92 4.35
CA ASP A 281 0.63 23.12 5.04
C ASP A 281 1.77 22.44 4.25
N GLU A 282 2.62 23.25 3.62
CA GLU A 282 3.75 22.78 2.82
C GLU A 282 4.93 22.27 3.65
N ASP A 283 5.03 22.67 4.92
CA ASP A 283 6.11 22.25 5.82
C ASP A 283 5.86 20.84 6.39
N GLN A 284 4.58 20.45 6.50
CA GLN A 284 4.17 19.15 7.06
C GLN A 284 4.04 18.06 6.00
N VAL A 285 4.02 18.41 4.71
CA VAL A 285 3.67 17.47 3.63
C VAL A 285 4.76 17.46 2.57
N LYS A 286 5.29 16.26 2.28
CA LYS A 286 6.21 16.03 1.16
C LYS A 286 5.62 15.06 0.16
N LEU A 287 5.57 15.45 -1.11
CA LEU A 287 5.20 14.59 -2.24
C LEU A 287 6.43 14.28 -3.09
N VAL A 288 6.76 13.00 -3.23
CA VAL A 288 7.88 12.50 -4.02
C VAL A 288 7.34 11.64 -5.17
N SER A 289 7.56 12.08 -6.41
CA SER A 289 7.23 11.32 -7.61
C SER A 289 8.49 10.78 -8.27
N GLN A 290 8.57 9.46 -8.45
CA GLN A 290 9.70 8.77 -9.06
C GLN A 290 9.52 8.74 -10.58
N LEU A 291 10.50 9.27 -11.30
CA LEU A 291 10.52 9.25 -12.76
C LEU A 291 10.55 7.79 -13.24
N ARG A 292 9.62 7.42 -14.11
CA ARG A 292 9.44 6.04 -14.61
C ARG A 292 9.17 5.00 -13.51
N GLY A 293 8.78 5.43 -12.31
CA GLY A 293 8.33 4.54 -11.25
C GLY A 293 6.95 3.97 -11.56
N VAL A 294 6.78 2.69 -11.28
CA VAL A 294 5.50 1.96 -11.42
C VAL A 294 4.88 1.72 -10.03
N HIS A 295 3.75 1.00 -9.96
CA HIS A 295 3.03 0.85 -8.69
C HIS A 295 3.91 0.26 -7.58
N CYS A 296 3.96 0.91 -6.42
CA CYS A 296 4.82 0.52 -5.29
C CYS A 296 6.31 0.33 -5.65
N ASP A 297 6.87 1.05 -6.64
CA ASP A 297 8.25 0.87 -7.15
C ASP A 297 9.30 0.83 -6.04
N THR A 298 9.14 1.70 -5.04
CA THR A 298 10.07 1.84 -3.92
C THR A 298 10.23 0.55 -3.12
N LEU A 299 9.12 -0.14 -2.84
CA LEU A 299 9.13 -1.37 -2.06
C LEU A 299 9.61 -2.57 -2.89
N ILE A 300 9.21 -2.63 -4.16
CA ILE A 300 9.45 -3.80 -5.03
C ILE A 300 10.86 -3.78 -5.61
N PHE A 301 11.35 -2.61 -6.01
CA PHE A 301 12.59 -2.47 -6.79
C PHE A 301 13.68 -1.67 -6.06
N ASN A 302 13.53 -1.37 -4.77
CA ASN A 302 14.38 -0.42 -4.05
C ASN A 302 14.48 0.91 -4.81
N GLY A 303 13.31 1.46 -5.18
CA GLY A 303 13.20 2.67 -5.98
C GLY A 303 13.87 3.90 -5.37
N GLN A 304 13.98 4.95 -6.20
CA GLN A 304 14.74 6.19 -5.94
C GLN A 304 14.31 6.95 -4.67
N ALA A 305 13.12 6.69 -4.14
CA ALA A 305 12.59 7.36 -2.96
C ALA A 305 13.05 6.74 -1.61
N SER A 306 13.87 5.69 -1.62
CA SER A 306 14.28 4.99 -0.40
C SER A 306 14.99 5.91 0.61
N ASP A 307 15.92 6.74 0.13
CA ASP A 307 16.65 7.70 0.97
C ASP A 307 15.72 8.78 1.51
N GLU A 308 14.72 9.20 0.72
CA GLU A 308 13.74 10.20 1.13
C GLU A 308 12.86 9.70 2.27
N ILE A 309 12.41 8.44 2.19
CA ILE A 309 11.67 7.78 3.28
C ILE A 309 12.54 7.69 4.53
N LEU A 310 13.80 7.26 4.39
CA LEU A 310 14.71 7.13 5.52
C LEU A 310 14.96 8.47 6.21
N ASN A 311 15.26 9.52 5.43
CA ASN A 311 15.49 10.87 5.94
C ASN A 311 14.25 11.43 6.62
N PHE A 312 13.06 11.22 6.03
CA PHE A 312 11.80 11.62 6.65
C PHE A 312 11.56 10.92 7.98
N LEU A 313 11.76 9.60 8.05
CA LEU A 313 11.59 8.82 9.28
C LEU A 313 12.65 9.16 10.34
N LYS A 314 13.84 9.61 9.97
CA LYS A 314 14.86 10.11 10.89
C LYS A 314 14.67 11.56 11.33
N SER A 315 13.89 12.35 10.59
CA SER A 315 13.70 13.77 10.92
C SER A 315 13.01 13.98 12.27
N ASP A 316 13.37 15.04 13.00
CA ASP A 316 12.67 15.37 14.23
C ASP A 316 11.23 15.83 13.95
N VAL A 317 10.34 15.55 14.89
CA VAL A 317 8.97 16.10 14.91
C VAL A 317 9.09 17.41 15.68
N LYS A 318 8.58 18.51 15.10
CA LYS A 318 8.62 19.83 15.75
C LYS A 318 7.69 19.85 16.96
#